data_AF-A0A842A1B3-F1
#
_entry.id   AF-A0A842A1B3-F1
#
_cell.length_a   1.000
_cell.length_b   1.000
_cell.length_c   1.000
_cell.angle_alpha   90.00
_cell.angle_beta   90.00
_cell.angle_gamma   90.00
#
_symmetry.space_group_name_H-M   'P 1'
#
loop_
_entity.id
_entity.type
_entity.pdbx_description
1 polymer ?
#
loop_
_entity_poly.entity_id
_entity_poly.type
_entity_poly.pdbx_seq_one_letter_code
_entity_poly.pdbx_strand_id
1 'polypeptide(L)'
;MKKKERRNMLEEIPNLKDNLKLEVVEKEKFLIVPRSAWLERVAIKVLKQPAVRRIKLDEHGYFILTQMDGKTTIPEMEERFSRTFGNEDGMSLARLVRFLQVMDSYSWLKWERE
;
A
#
# COMPACT_ATOMS: atom_id res chain seq x y z
N MET A 1 -12.07 -21.89 15.52
CA MET A 1 -12.07 -20.45 15.18
C MET A 1 -10.71 -19.87 15.59
N LYS A 2 -9.84 -19.48 14.64
CA LYS A 2 -8.56 -18.84 15.00
C LYS A 2 -8.88 -17.50 15.66
N LYS A 3 -8.54 -17.35 16.94
CA LYS A 3 -8.58 -16.06 17.66
C LYS A 3 -7.79 -15.07 16.80
N LYS A 4 -8.46 -14.10 16.16
CA LYS A 4 -7.78 -12.93 15.61
C LYS A 4 -7.22 -12.20 16.82
N GLU A 5 -5.96 -12.45 17.16
CA GLU A 5 -5.23 -11.60 18.08
C GLU A 5 -5.44 -10.15 17.61
N ARG A 6 -5.78 -9.26 18.54
CA ARG A 6 -5.83 -7.83 18.26
C ARG A 6 -4.39 -7.39 18.05
N ARG A 7 -3.89 -7.55 16.82
CA ARG A 7 -2.57 -7.05 16.44
C ARG A 7 -2.64 -5.54 16.51
N ASN A 8 -1.69 -4.95 17.23
CA ASN A 8 -1.57 -3.52 17.30
C ASN A 8 -0.84 -3.06 16.04
N MET A 9 -1.60 -2.61 15.07
CA MET A 9 -1.08 -2.19 13.76
C MET A 9 -0.01 -1.09 13.89
N LEU A 10 -0.07 -0.27 14.95
CA LEU A 10 0.89 0.79 15.23
C LEU A 10 2.29 0.27 15.60
N GLU A 11 2.39 -0.99 16.04
CA GLU A 11 3.64 -1.66 16.41
C GLU A 11 4.15 -2.57 15.27
N GLU A 12 3.48 -2.58 14.12
CA GLU A 12 3.88 -3.37 12.96
C GLU A 12 4.50 -2.46 11.88
N ILE A 13 5.48 -3.00 11.16
CA ILE A 13 6.15 -2.32 10.05
C ILE A 13 5.44 -2.73 8.75
N PRO A 14 4.73 -1.83 8.06
CA PRO A 14 4.09 -2.13 6.80
C PRO A 14 5.13 -2.16 5.68
N ASN A 15 5.09 -3.23 4.89
CA ASN A 15 5.92 -3.39 3.70
C ASN A 15 5.06 -3.76 2.49
N LEU A 16 5.41 -3.24 1.32
CA LEU A 16 4.70 -3.56 0.08
C LEU A 16 5.09 -4.97 -0.39
N LYS A 17 4.14 -5.76 -0.87
CA LYS A 17 4.49 -7.07 -1.45
C LYS A 17 5.39 -6.91 -2.68
N ASP A 18 6.36 -7.83 -2.84
CA ASP A 18 7.39 -7.79 -3.90
C ASP A 18 6.82 -7.82 -5.33
N ASN A 19 5.60 -8.34 -5.48
CA ASN A 19 4.94 -8.40 -6.78
C ASN A 19 4.29 -7.07 -7.20
N LEU A 20 4.19 -6.10 -6.28
CA LEU A 20 3.67 -4.77 -6.54
C LEU A 20 4.82 -3.82 -6.83
N LYS A 21 4.63 -2.89 -7.76
CA LYS A 21 5.67 -1.92 -8.14
C LYS A 21 5.11 -0.52 -8.26
N LEU A 22 5.89 0.47 -7.85
CA LEU A 22 5.62 1.88 -8.13
C LEU A 22 6.22 2.24 -9.49
N GLU A 23 5.46 2.95 -10.31
CA GLU A 23 5.87 3.43 -11.61
C GLU A 23 5.47 4.91 -11.75
N VAL A 24 6.32 5.73 -12.36
CA VAL A 24 6.03 7.14 -12.66
C VAL A 24 6.10 7.33 -14.17
N VAL A 25 4.99 7.74 -14.76
CA VAL A 25 4.84 7.96 -16.20
C VAL A 25 4.30 9.37 -16.42
N GLU A 26 4.99 10.21 -17.18
CA GLU A 26 4.52 11.56 -17.54
C GLU A 26 4.07 12.41 -16.34
N LYS A 27 4.77 12.27 -15.19
CA LYS A 27 4.49 12.89 -13.88
C LYS A 27 3.30 12.29 -13.12
N GLU A 28 2.58 11.35 -13.70
CA GLU A 28 1.56 10.58 -12.99
C GLU A 28 2.19 9.38 -12.26
N LYS A 29 1.71 9.14 -11.03
CA LYS A 29 2.21 8.09 -10.13
C LYS A 29 1.25 6.90 -10.19
N PHE A 30 1.79 5.70 -10.39
CA PHE A 30 0.99 4.48 -10.52
C PHE A 30 1.50 3.36 -9.61
N LEU A 31 0.56 2.59 -9.04
CA LEU A 31 0.80 1.28 -8.47
C LEU A 31 0.46 0.20 -9.49
N ILE A 32 1.45 -0.60 -9.85
CA ILE A 32 1.32 -1.71 -10.79
C ILE A 32 1.00 -2.98 -10.01
N VAL A 33 -0.21 -3.50 -10.21
CA VAL A 33 -0.71 -4.71 -9.55
C VAL A 33 -0.80 -5.85 -10.56
N PRO A 34 -0.03 -6.94 -10.42
CA PRO A 34 -0.08 -8.06 -11.36
C PRO A 34 -1.33 -8.90 -11.14
N ARG A 35 -1.96 -9.30 -12.24
CA ARG A 35 -3.10 -10.24 -12.24
C ARG A 35 -2.55 -11.66 -12.19
N SER A 36 -2.36 -12.18 -10.98
CA SER A 36 -1.64 -13.43 -10.74
C SER A 36 -2.55 -14.65 -10.51
N ALA A 37 -3.86 -14.44 -10.34
CA ALA A 37 -4.80 -15.53 -10.07
C ALA A 37 -4.91 -16.49 -11.27
N TRP A 38 -5.07 -17.78 -10.99
CA TRP A 38 -5.04 -18.81 -12.03
C TRP A 38 -6.11 -18.60 -13.12
N LEU A 39 -7.32 -18.18 -12.73
CA LEU A 39 -8.40 -17.80 -13.66
C LEU A 39 -8.03 -16.58 -14.51
N GLU A 40 -7.34 -15.60 -13.92
CA GLU A 40 -6.89 -14.41 -14.64
C GLU A 40 -5.81 -14.76 -15.67
N ARG A 41 -4.93 -15.74 -15.40
CA ARG A 41 -3.93 -16.22 -16.37
C ARG A 41 -4.58 -16.80 -17.63
N VAL A 42 -5.66 -17.56 -17.46
CA VAL A 42 -6.45 -18.10 -18.59
C VAL A 42 -7.12 -16.96 -19.35
N ALA A 43 -7.73 -16.01 -18.65
CA ALA A 43 -8.35 -14.83 -19.27
C ALA A 43 -7.34 -13.96 -20.04
N ILE A 44 -6.13 -13.76 -19.52
CA ILE A 44 -5.07 -13.01 -20.22
C ILE A 44 -4.67 -13.74 -21.51
N LYS A 45 -4.48 -15.07 -21.44
CA LYS A 45 -4.03 -15.88 -22.58
C LYS A 45 -5.10 -16.01 -23.67
N VAL A 46 -6.37 -16.12 -23.29
CA VAL A 46 -7.50 -16.37 -24.21
C VAL A 46 -8.17 -15.06 -24.67
N LEU A 47 -8.35 -14.09 -23.77
CA LEU A 47 -9.07 -12.84 -24.04
C LEU A 47 -8.14 -11.62 -24.24
N LYS A 48 -6.81 -11.83 -24.32
CA LYS A 48 -5.79 -10.78 -24.51
C LYS A 48 -5.92 -9.60 -23.54
N GLN A 49 -6.44 -9.85 -22.34
CA GLN A 49 -6.59 -8.83 -21.32
C GLN A 49 -5.22 -8.37 -20.78
N PRO A 50 -5.08 -7.12 -20.35
CA PRO A 50 -3.84 -6.64 -19.76
C PRO A 50 -3.48 -7.45 -18.51
N ALA A 51 -2.21 -7.89 -18.45
CA ALA A 51 -1.67 -8.73 -17.38
C ALA A 51 -1.44 -7.98 -16.06
N VAL A 52 -1.47 -6.65 -16.11
CA VAL A 52 -1.26 -5.76 -14.96
C VAL A 52 -2.39 -4.75 -14.88
N ARG A 53 -2.74 -4.35 -13.67
CA ARG A 53 -3.64 -3.23 -13.39
C ARG A 53 -2.78 -2.04 -12.98
N ARG A 54 -2.95 -0.91 -13.65
CA ARG A 54 -2.33 0.36 -13.26
C ARG A 54 -3.32 1.14 -12.41
N ILE A 55 -2.98 1.36 -11.15
CA ILE A 55 -3.80 2.15 -10.23
C ILE A 55 -3.14 3.51 -10.10
N LYS A 56 -3.81 4.57 -10.55
CA LYS A 56 -3.33 5.93 -10.38
C LYS A 56 -3.34 6.28 -8.89
N LEU A 57 -2.21 6.77 -8.39
CA LEU A 57 -2.04 7.22 -7.03
C LEU A 57 -2.10 8.73 -6.97
N ASP A 58 -2.74 9.25 -5.93
CA ASP A 58 -2.60 10.62 -5.49
C ASP A 58 -1.24 10.84 -4.79
N GLU A 59 -0.93 12.09 -4.45
CA GLU A 59 0.35 12.43 -3.85
C GLU A 59 0.55 11.83 -2.47
N HIS A 60 -0.52 11.75 -1.66
CA HIS A 60 -0.47 11.16 -0.33
C HIS A 60 -0.24 9.65 -0.43
N GLY A 61 -1.03 8.96 -1.25
CA GLY A 61 -0.91 7.52 -1.45
C GLY A 61 0.47 7.12 -1.98
N TYR A 62 1.01 7.85 -2.95
CA TYR A 62 2.36 7.61 -3.45
C TYR A 62 3.42 7.84 -2.36
N PHE A 63 3.33 8.94 -1.62
CA PHE A 63 4.28 9.23 -0.56
C PHE A 63 4.30 8.11 0.50
N ILE A 64 3.13 7.69 0.97
CA ILE A 64 3.00 6.61 1.97
C ILE A 64 3.68 5.33 1.47
N LEU A 65 3.46 4.95 0.21
CA LEU A 65 4.08 3.77 -0.39
C LEU A 65 5.61 3.89 -0.51
N THR A 66 6.14 5.09 -0.77
CA THR A 66 7.60 5.31 -0.79
C THR A 66 8.26 5.22 0.59
N GLN A 67 7.49 5.34 1.67
CA GLN A 67 8.00 5.15 3.04
C GLN A 67 8.00 3.68 3.49
N MET A 68 7.42 2.76 2.70
CA MET A 68 7.40 1.32 3.00
C MET A 68 8.73 0.67 2.59
N ASP A 69 9.78 0.90 3.38
CA ASP A 69 11.12 0.35 3.18
C ASP A 69 11.37 -0.95 3.97
N GLY A 70 10.35 -1.46 4.66
CA GLY A 70 10.45 -2.63 5.54
C GLY A 70 11.16 -2.34 6.86
N LYS A 71 11.40 -1.07 7.20
CA LYS A 71 12.01 -0.65 8.46
C LYS A 71 11.24 0.46 9.18
N THR A 72 10.59 1.34 8.43
CA THR A 72 9.89 2.50 8.98
C THR A 72 8.58 2.08 9.65
N THR A 73 8.40 2.47 10.90
CA THR A 73 7.19 2.18 11.70
C THR A 73 6.02 3.12 11.35
N ILE A 74 4.78 2.76 11.69
CA ILE A 74 3.61 3.63 11.43
C ILE A 74 3.75 5.03 12.06
N PRO A 75 4.19 5.19 13.33
CA PRO A 75 4.40 6.51 13.92
C PRO A 75 5.43 7.36 13.14
N GLU A 76 6.54 6.77 12.69
CA GLU A 76 7.51 7.48 11.87
C GLU A 76 6.95 7.87 10.50
N MET A 77 6.16 6.98 9.88
CA MET A 77 5.46 7.31 8.63
C MET A 77 4.50 8.49 8.83
N GLU A 78 3.79 8.54 9.95
CA GLU A 78 2.87 9.63 10.29
C GLU A 78 3.60 10.95 10.49
N GLU A 79 4.71 10.96 11.23
CA GLU A 79 5.53 12.14 11.43
C GLU A 79 6.04 12.68 10.09
N ARG A 80 6.58 11.81 9.23
CA ARG A 80 7.06 12.19 7.89
C ARG A 80 5.92 12.68 6.99
N PHE A 81 4.75 12.07 7.09
CA PHE A 81 3.56 12.47 6.34
C PHE A 81 3.06 13.85 6.77
N SER A 82 2.91 14.05 8.09
CA SER A 82 2.53 15.31 8.72
C SER A 82 3.51 16.43 8.38
N ARG A 83 4.82 16.16 8.40
CA ARG A 83 5.85 17.13 8.01
C ARG A 83 5.81 17.52 6.54
N THR A 84 5.41 16.61 5.66
CA THR A 84 5.39 16.83 4.21
C THR A 84 4.11 17.51 3.73
N PHE A 85 2.97 17.14 4.28
CA PHE A 85 1.65 17.60 3.83
C PHE A 85 0.92 18.53 4.80
N GLY A 86 1.50 18.76 5.98
CA GLY A 86 0.84 19.46 7.08
C GLY A 86 -0.15 18.57 7.83
N ASN A 87 -0.42 18.94 9.07
CA ASN A 87 -1.39 18.25 9.94
C ASN A 87 -2.14 19.25 10.82
N GLU A 88 -2.62 20.34 10.23
CA GLU A 88 -3.34 21.39 10.97
C GLU A 88 -4.64 20.86 11.61
N ASP A 89 -5.23 19.82 11.02
CA ASP A 89 -6.46 19.17 11.47
C ASP A 89 -6.25 17.94 12.39
N GLY A 90 -5.01 17.53 12.64
CA GLY A 90 -4.70 16.38 13.52
C GLY A 90 -5.11 15.01 12.97
N MET A 91 -5.55 14.90 11.70
CA MET A 91 -6.03 13.64 11.12
C MET A 91 -5.00 12.87 10.27
N SER A 92 -3.74 13.30 10.22
CA SER A 92 -2.63 12.59 9.54
C SER A 92 -2.61 11.09 9.83
N LEU A 93 -2.60 10.70 11.12
CA LEU A 93 -2.57 9.31 11.55
C LEU A 93 -3.81 8.55 11.06
N ALA A 94 -4.99 9.16 11.20
CA ALA A 94 -6.24 8.54 10.79
C ALA A 94 -6.27 8.31 9.27
N ARG A 95 -5.79 9.26 8.46
CA ARG A 95 -5.68 9.11 6.99
C ARG A 95 -4.68 8.02 6.62
N LEU A 96 -3.50 8.00 7.25
CA LEU A 96 -2.47 6.97 7.05
C LEU A 96 -3.02 5.58 7.38
N VAL A 97 -3.58 5.40 8.58
CA VAL A 97 -4.16 4.13 9.01
C VAL A 97 -5.29 3.71 8.07
N ARG A 98 -6.14 4.64 7.63
CA ARG A 98 -7.22 4.33 6.69
C ARG A 98 -6.69 3.84 5.36
N PHE A 99 -5.64 4.48 4.83
CA PHE A 99 -4.98 4.05 3.61
C PHE A 99 -4.38 2.63 3.75
N LEU A 100 -3.66 2.38 4.84
CA LEU A 100 -3.07 1.06 5.13
C LEU A 100 -4.15 -0.02 5.26
N GLN A 101 -5.29 0.27 5.90
CA GLN A 101 -6.42 -0.67 5.98
C GLN A 101 -6.99 -1.02 4.60
N VAL A 102 -7.11 -0.04 3.70
CA VAL A 102 -7.58 -0.29 2.32
C VAL A 102 -6.59 -1.23 1.62
N MET A 103 -5.29 -0.95 1.72
CA MET A 103 -4.27 -1.81 1.12
C MET A 103 -4.23 -3.22 1.72
N ASP A 104 -4.36 -3.35 3.04
CA ASP A 104 -4.43 -4.63 3.73
C ASP A 104 -5.66 -5.44 3.31
N SER A 105 -6.80 -4.77 3.09
CA SER A 105 -8.02 -5.44 2.59
C SER A 105 -7.83 -6.09 1.21
N TYR A 106 -6.97 -5.51 0.36
CA TYR A 106 -6.56 -6.11 -0.92
C TYR A 106 -5.41 -7.11 -0.79
N SER A 107 -4.95 -7.38 0.44
CA SER A 107 -3.79 -8.21 0.73
C SER A 107 -2.55 -7.74 -0.03
N TRP A 108 -2.32 -6.42 -0.10
CA TRP A 108 -1.17 -5.83 -0.78
C TRP A 108 0.01 -5.56 0.15
N LEU A 109 -0.23 -5.56 1.45
CA LEU A 109 0.79 -5.36 2.47
C LEU A 109 1.30 -6.69 3.02
N LYS A 110 2.53 -6.63 3.49
CA LYS A 110 3.15 -7.55 4.44
C LYS A 110 3.40 -6.77 5.72
N TRP A 111 3.24 -7.43 6.85
CA TRP A 111 3.48 -6.85 8.16
C TRP A 111 4.66 -7.57 8.79
N GLU A 112 5.67 -6.81 9.15
CA GLU A 112 6.84 -7.28 9.89
C GLU A 112 6.72 -6.77 11.33
N ARG A 113 7.27 -7.52 12.29
CA ARG A 113 7.42 -7.06 13.67
C ARG A 113 8.86 -6.62 13.85
N GLU A 114 9.05 -5.46 14.47
CA GLU A 114 10.35 -5.02 14.98
C GLU A 114 10.88 -5.98 16.06
#